data_AF-A0A2D6R6J5-F1
#
_entry.id   AF-A0A2D6R6J5-F1
#
_cell.length_a   1.000
_cell.length_b   1.000
_cell.length_c   1.000
_cell.angle_alpha   90.00
_cell.angle_beta   90.00
_cell.angle_gamma   90.00
#
_symmetry.space_group_name_H-M   'P 1'
#
loop_
_entity.id
_entity.type
_entity.pdbx_description
1 polymer ?
#
loop_
_entity_poly.entity_id
_entity_poly.type
_entity_poly.pdbx_seq_one_letter_code
_entity_poly.pdbx_strand_id
1 'polypeptide(L)'
;MNIVESFIPDRKWVRSLLSDVGAIGGIAFIFITLGVIIQTKLDTVLQGTPVQDVMALLESGQPQVVQALAENLQSYIIFIIVAISLTCLLTLAIYGMSRQYLWGYLTRTPFKAKQSWKWMILSIVLVALFFFYAIPAFLTRTILTFLTSTFQNESLVAGVSATLGSWFVFIYLLFIFVVFHEFAKKQRIFATLMNVYKTFSQRKREFGKLIFVLLGAIVAVGFISFVVTKFIFHPTYLMIYHTAIFLLFLSWLRLYTVKVLE
;
A
#
# COMPACT_ATOMS: atom_id res chain seq x y z
N MET A 1 6.37 -15.36 -25.28
CA MET A 1 5.21 -14.50 -24.98
C MET A 1 5.49 -13.11 -25.49
N ASN A 2 4.57 -12.56 -26.28
CA ASN A 2 4.70 -11.23 -26.85
C ASN A 2 4.26 -10.20 -25.79
N ILE A 3 5.17 -9.34 -25.34
CA ILE A 3 4.89 -8.36 -24.26
C ILE A 3 3.78 -7.39 -24.69
N VAL A 4 3.70 -7.09 -26.00
CA VAL A 4 2.72 -6.16 -26.57
C VAL A 4 1.27 -6.64 -26.39
N GLU A 5 1.01 -7.94 -26.53
CA GLU A 5 -0.33 -8.53 -26.33
C GLU A 5 -0.79 -8.49 -24.87
N SER A 6 0.11 -8.20 -23.92
CA SER A 6 -0.25 -8.01 -22.52
C SER A 6 -0.84 -6.64 -22.21
N PHE A 7 -0.68 -5.67 -23.11
CA PHE A 7 -1.18 -4.29 -22.95
C PHE A 7 -2.57 -4.05 -23.52
N ILE A 8 -3.16 -5.02 -24.23
CA ILE A 8 -4.51 -4.88 -24.79
C ILE A 8 -5.52 -4.97 -23.64
N PRO A 9 -6.30 -3.91 -23.36
CA PRO A 9 -7.27 -3.92 -22.28
C PRO A 9 -8.39 -4.91 -22.58
N ASP A 10 -8.48 -5.98 -21.79
CA ASP A 10 -9.55 -6.96 -21.85
C ASP A 10 -10.52 -6.81 -20.66
N ARG A 11 -11.59 -7.62 -20.64
CA ARG A 11 -12.56 -7.61 -19.53
C ARG A 11 -11.91 -7.95 -18.18
N LYS A 12 -10.85 -8.77 -18.16
CA LYS A 12 -10.13 -9.10 -16.92
C LYS A 12 -9.36 -7.88 -16.41
N TRP A 13 -8.77 -7.10 -17.30
CA TRP A 13 -7.99 -5.90 -16.98
C TRP A 13 -8.89 -4.81 -16.41
N VAL A 14 -10.03 -4.55 -17.04
CA VAL A 14 -11.00 -3.55 -16.56
C VAL A 14 -11.55 -3.95 -15.19
N ARG A 15 -11.94 -5.22 -14.99
CA ARG A 15 -12.44 -5.69 -13.69
C ARG A 15 -11.38 -5.64 -12.60
N SER A 16 -10.13 -5.93 -12.95
CA SER A 16 -8.97 -5.80 -12.07
C SER A 16 -8.75 -4.35 -11.64
N LEU A 17 -8.80 -3.41 -12.58
CA LEU A 17 -8.68 -1.98 -12.30
C LEU A 17 -9.84 -1.46 -11.43
N LEU A 18 -11.08 -1.77 -11.79
CA LEU A 18 -12.27 -1.34 -11.04
C LEU A 18 -12.26 -1.90 -9.60
N SER A 19 -11.79 -3.14 -9.42
CA SER A 19 -11.63 -3.73 -8.09
C SER A 19 -10.60 -2.99 -7.24
N ASP A 20 -9.52 -2.49 -7.84
CA ASP A 20 -8.52 -1.69 -7.13
C ASP A 20 -9.04 -0.28 -6.82
N VAL A 21 -9.66 0.39 -7.79
CA VAL A 21 -10.27 1.71 -7.61
C VAL A 21 -11.33 1.66 -6.51
N GLY A 22 -12.23 0.67 -6.54
CA GLY A 22 -13.28 0.52 -5.53
C GLY A 22 -12.71 0.24 -4.14
N ALA A 23 -11.71 -0.63 -4.03
CA ALA A 23 -11.09 -0.95 -2.74
C ALA A 23 -10.30 0.23 -2.17
N ILE A 24 -9.43 0.86 -2.96
CA ILE A 24 -8.63 2.01 -2.52
C ILE A 24 -9.51 3.20 -2.24
N GLY A 25 -10.51 3.48 -3.07
CA GLY A 25 -11.49 4.53 -2.84
C GLY A 25 -12.29 4.32 -1.56
N GLY A 26 -12.76 3.08 -1.32
CA GLY A 26 -13.46 2.73 -0.08
C GLY A 26 -12.59 2.87 1.16
N ILE A 27 -11.33 2.44 1.09
CA ILE A 27 -10.36 2.62 2.19
C ILE A 27 -10.08 4.11 2.42
N ALA A 28 -9.80 4.88 1.37
CA ALA A 28 -9.56 6.31 1.47
C ALA A 28 -10.75 7.04 2.09
N PHE A 29 -11.98 6.70 1.70
CA PHE A 29 -13.19 7.26 2.27
C PHE A 29 -13.30 7.01 3.79
N ILE A 30 -12.97 5.80 4.25
CA ILE A 30 -12.96 5.48 5.69
C ILE A 30 -11.94 6.34 6.44
N PHE A 31 -10.72 6.47 5.91
CA PHE A 31 -9.67 7.28 6.56
C PHE A 31 -10.02 8.78 6.59
N ILE A 32 -10.60 9.30 5.50
CA ILE A 32 -11.08 10.69 5.47
C ILE A 32 -12.17 10.90 6.52
N THR A 33 -13.15 10.00 6.58
CA THR A 33 -14.25 10.07 7.56
C THR A 33 -13.72 9.99 8.99
N LEU A 34 -12.77 9.07 9.26
CA LEU A 34 -12.11 8.98 10.56
C LEU A 34 -11.37 10.27 10.92
N GLY A 35 -10.65 10.87 9.97
CA GLY A 35 -9.94 12.14 10.17
C GLY A 35 -10.88 13.26 10.62
N VAL A 36 -12.02 13.41 9.94
CA VAL A 36 -13.06 14.38 10.31
C VAL A 36 -13.62 14.10 11.70
N ILE A 37 -13.90 12.84 12.04
CA ILE A 37 -14.43 12.45 13.35
C ILE A 37 -13.41 12.74 14.47
N ILE A 38 -12.14 12.38 14.27
CA ILE A 38 -11.07 12.65 15.24
C ILE A 38 -10.93 14.14 15.47
N GLN A 39 -10.88 14.94 14.41
CA GLN A 39 -10.77 16.40 14.49
C GLN A 39 -11.95 17.01 15.26
N THR A 40 -13.18 16.62 14.91
CA THR A 40 -14.40 17.09 15.59
C THR A 40 -14.38 16.74 17.08
N LYS A 41 -13.92 15.52 17.43
CA LYS A 41 -13.82 15.08 18.82
C LYS A 41 -12.72 15.84 19.57
N LEU A 42 -11.59 16.11 18.93
CA LEU A 42 -10.51 16.92 19.49
C LEU A 42 -10.99 18.33 19.81
N ASP A 43 -11.69 18.99 18.87
CA ASP A 43 -12.23 20.33 19.06
C ASP A 43 -13.22 20.38 20.24
N THR A 44 -14.02 19.32 20.41
CA THR A 44 -14.93 19.18 21.56
C THR A 44 -14.19 19.02 22.88
N VAL A 45 -13.10 18.24 22.89
CA VAL A 45 -12.29 17.97 24.09
C VAL A 45 -11.50 19.20 24.53
N LEU A 46 -11.00 19.98 23.56
CA LEU A 46 -10.25 21.20 23.81
C LEU A 46 -11.14 22.41 24.07
N GLN A 47 -12.44 22.34 23.76
CA GLN A 47 -13.41 23.44 23.91
C GLN A 47 -12.93 24.74 23.23
N GLY A 48 -12.21 24.65 22.11
CA GLY A 48 -11.63 25.80 21.41
C GLY A 48 -10.30 26.32 21.98
N THR A 49 -9.77 25.67 23.02
CA THR A 49 -8.41 25.96 23.52
C THR A 49 -7.37 25.52 22.49
N PRO A 50 -6.46 26.40 22.04
CA PRO A 50 -5.36 26.01 21.18
C PRO A 50 -4.51 24.92 21.84
N VAL A 51 -4.07 23.92 21.06
CA VAL A 51 -3.20 22.83 21.55
C VAL A 51 -1.96 23.35 22.30
N GLN A 52 -1.50 24.53 21.93
CA GLN A 52 -0.34 25.23 22.49
C GLN A 52 -0.56 25.63 23.96
N ASP A 53 -1.79 26.02 24.29
CA ASP A 53 -2.17 26.52 25.61
C ASP A 53 -2.58 25.40 26.56
N VAL A 54 -2.77 24.18 26.04
CA VAL A 54 -3.10 22.97 26.82
C VAL A 54 -1.99 22.65 27.83
N MET A 55 -0.72 22.79 27.44
CA MET A 55 0.41 22.59 28.36
C MET A 55 0.42 23.63 29.49
N ALA A 56 0.21 24.91 29.15
CA ALA A 56 0.14 25.98 30.15
C ALA A 56 -1.03 25.78 31.13
N LEU A 57 -2.18 25.31 30.64
CA LEU A 57 -3.34 24.94 31.45
C LEU A 57 -3.09 23.75 32.37
N LEU A 58 -2.32 22.76 31.93
CA LEU A 58 -1.96 21.60 32.77
C LEU A 58 -0.93 21.94 33.85
N GLU A 59 -0.03 22.90 33.60
CA GLU A 59 1.04 23.28 34.51
C GLU A 59 0.63 24.36 35.53
N SER A 60 -0.21 25.30 35.12
CA SER A 60 -0.55 26.49 35.93
C SER A 60 -2.05 26.63 36.22
N GLY A 61 -2.87 25.73 35.70
CA GLY A 61 -4.32 25.74 35.90
C GLY A 61 -4.75 25.38 37.31
N GLN A 62 -5.96 25.81 37.68
CA GLN A 62 -6.57 25.37 38.94
C GLN A 62 -6.77 23.84 38.92
N PRO A 63 -6.54 23.12 40.04
CA PRO A 63 -6.60 21.66 40.08
C PRO A 63 -7.87 21.05 39.50
N GLN A 64 -9.02 21.71 39.67
CA GLN A 64 -10.32 21.27 39.15
C GLN A 64 -10.38 21.31 37.61
N VAL A 65 -9.80 22.35 37.00
CA VAL A 65 -9.75 22.51 35.54
C VAL A 65 -8.77 21.50 34.93
N VAL A 66 -7.63 21.29 35.58
CA VAL A 66 -6.63 20.30 35.19
C VAL A 66 -7.21 18.89 35.22
N GLN A 67 -7.93 18.54 36.29
CA GLN A 67 -8.53 17.22 36.43
C GLN A 67 -9.61 16.95 35.37
N ALA A 68 -10.51 17.91 35.11
CA ALA A 68 -11.52 17.79 34.07
C ALA A 68 -10.92 17.66 32.67
N LEU A 69 -9.87 18.43 32.38
CA LEU A 69 -9.13 18.34 31.12
C LEU A 69 -8.43 16.98 30.96
N ALA A 70 -7.80 16.48 32.03
CA ALA A 70 -7.16 15.17 32.04
C ALA A 70 -8.16 14.02 31.78
N GLU A 71 -9.33 14.06 32.39
CA GLU A 71 -10.41 13.09 32.14
C GLU A 71 -10.91 13.14 30.69
N ASN A 72 -11.10 14.35 30.14
CA ASN A 72 -11.48 14.53 28.75
C ASN A 72 -10.42 14.01 27.79
N LEU A 73 -9.14 14.30 28.04
CA LEU A 73 -8.01 13.78 27.25
C LEU A 73 -7.90 12.25 27.35
N GLN A 74 -8.09 11.67 28.54
CA GLN A 74 -8.11 10.22 28.71
C GLN A 74 -9.23 9.59 27.88
N SER A 75 -10.44 10.15 27.93
CA SER A 75 -11.57 9.66 27.14
C SER A 75 -11.31 9.76 25.62
N TYR A 76 -10.64 10.84 25.19
CA TYR A 76 -10.25 11.07 23.81
C TYR A 76 -9.21 10.06 23.33
N ILE A 77 -8.18 9.78 24.14
CA ILE A 77 -7.15 8.79 23.82
C ILE A 77 -7.78 7.40 23.67
N ILE A 78 -8.65 6.99 24.60
CA ILE A 78 -9.37 5.72 24.51
C ILE A 78 -10.21 5.66 23.23
N PHE A 79 -10.95 6.74 22.93
CA PHE A 79 -11.74 6.85 21.71
C PHE A 79 -10.90 6.69 20.45
N ILE A 80 -9.76 7.38 20.35
CA ILE A 80 -8.85 7.28 19.19
C ILE A 80 -8.36 5.85 19.01
N ILE A 81 -7.88 5.21 20.09
CA ILE A 81 -7.34 3.85 20.02
C ILE A 81 -8.41 2.89 19.47
N VAL A 82 -9.64 2.99 19.97
CA VAL A 82 -10.77 2.17 19.50
C VAL A 82 -11.11 2.50 18.04
N ALA A 83 -11.21 3.78 17.67
CA ALA A 83 -11.58 4.20 16.32
C ALA A 83 -10.53 3.81 15.27
N ILE A 84 -9.24 3.96 15.58
CA ILE A 84 -8.13 3.50 14.74
C ILE A 84 -8.18 1.97 14.61
N SER A 85 -8.35 1.24 15.71
CA SER A 85 -8.39 -0.23 15.69
C SER A 85 -9.53 -0.74 14.81
N LEU A 86 -10.73 -0.15 14.95
CA LEU A 86 -11.90 -0.49 14.13
C LEU A 86 -11.65 -0.16 12.65
N THR A 87 -11.06 0.99 12.36
CA THR A 87 -10.71 1.40 11.00
C THR A 87 -9.70 0.46 10.35
N CYS A 88 -8.69 0.01 11.10
CA CYS A 88 -7.74 -1.01 10.64
C CYS A 88 -8.45 -2.33 10.30
N LEU A 89 -9.36 -2.80 11.16
CA LEU A 89 -10.14 -4.01 10.91
C LEU A 89 -11.03 -3.89 9.67
N LEU A 90 -11.72 -2.76 9.50
CA LEU A 90 -12.56 -2.49 8.32
C LEU A 90 -11.71 -2.42 7.04
N THR A 91 -10.56 -1.76 7.10
CA THR A 91 -9.61 -1.68 5.97
C THR A 91 -9.13 -3.07 5.55
N LEU A 92 -8.74 -3.91 6.52
CA LEU A 92 -8.34 -5.29 6.27
C LEU A 92 -9.49 -6.13 5.69
N ALA A 93 -10.71 -5.92 6.17
CA ALA A 93 -11.89 -6.61 5.65
C ALA A 93 -12.18 -6.23 4.20
N ILE A 94 -12.23 -4.93 3.87
CA ILE A 94 -12.47 -4.43 2.52
C ILE A 94 -11.38 -4.90 1.57
N TYR A 95 -10.11 -4.77 1.98
CA TYR A 95 -8.99 -5.22 1.17
C TYR A 95 -9.04 -6.74 0.95
N GLY A 96 -9.22 -7.52 2.01
CA GLY A 96 -9.31 -8.98 1.94
C GLY A 96 -10.45 -9.47 1.05
N MET A 97 -11.65 -8.88 1.17
CA MET A 97 -12.80 -9.20 0.33
C MET A 97 -12.57 -8.81 -1.14
N SER A 98 -11.99 -7.63 -1.39
CA SER A 98 -11.61 -7.19 -2.74
C SER A 98 -10.64 -8.19 -3.39
N ARG A 99 -9.60 -8.62 -2.64
CA ARG A 99 -8.64 -9.60 -3.14
C ARG A 99 -9.30 -10.95 -3.39
N GLN A 100 -10.16 -11.43 -2.50
CA GLN A 100 -10.88 -12.68 -2.69
C GLN A 100 -11.75 -12.67 -3.95
N TYR A 101 -12.54 -11.62 -4.14
CA TYR A 101 -13.40 -11.46 -5.31
C TYR A 101 -12.60 -11.43 -6.60
N LEU A 102 -11.55 -10.60 -6.63
CA LEU A 102 -10.71 -10.40 -7.79
C LEU A 102 -9.94 -11.66 -8.17
N TRP A 103 -9.18 -12.22 -7.23
CA TRP A 103 -8.38 -13.42 -7.51
C TRP A 103 -9.27 -14.62 -7.76
N GLY A 104 -10.42 -14.72 -7.09
CA GLY A 104 -11.43 -15.72 -7.38
C GLY A 104 -11.89 -15.68 -8.84
N TYR A 105 -12.17 -14.48 -9.35
CA TYR A 105 -12.49 -14.29 -10.76
C TYR A 105 -11.33 -14.66 -11.70
N LEU A 106 -10.11 -14.21 -11.39
CA LEU A 106 -8.93 -14.47 -12.23
C LEU A 106 -8.55 -15.96 -12.29
N THR A 107 -8.64 -16.68 -11.17
CA THR A 107 -8.31 -18.12 -11.08
C THR A 107 -9.52 -19.03 -11.26
N ARG A 108 -10.69 -18.48 -11.62
CA ARG A 108 -11.96 -19.23 -11.78
C ARG A 108 -12.38 -20.03 -10.55
N THR A 109 -12.04 -19.54 -9.36
CA THR A 109 -12.47 -20.15 -8.08
C THR A 109 -13.66 -19.39 -7.50
N PRO A 110 -14.76 -20.05 -7.13
CA PRO A 110 -15.97 -19.38 -6.69
C PRO A 110 -15.77 -18.61 -5.38
N PHE A 111 -16.45 -17.47 -5.25
CA PHE A 111 -16.46 -16.69 -4.03
C PHE A 111 -17.15 -17.46 -2.89
N LYS A 112 -16.52 -17.49 -1.71
CA LYS A 112 -17.04 -18.17 -0.51
C LYS A 112 -16.91 -17.25 0.69
N ALA A 113 -18.01 -16.64 1.13
CA ALA A 113 -18.02 -15.70 2.26
C ALA A 113 -17.42 -16.28 3.56
N LYS A 114 -17.68 -17.57 3.84
CA LYS A 114 -17.10 -18.30 4.99
C LYS A 114 -15.57 -18.39 4.97
N GLN A 115 -14.92 -18.07 3.84
CA GLN A 115 -13.47 -18.10 3.70
C GLN A 115 -12.84 -16.70 3.69
N SER A 116 -13.64 -15.62 3.75
CA SER A 116 -13.13 -14.23 3.69
C SER A 116 -12.17 -13.91 4.85
N TRP A 117 -12.40 -14.47 6.04
CA TRP A 117 -11.48 -14.30 7.18
C TRP A 117 -10.06 -14.81 6.87
N LYS A 118 -9.92 -15.86 6.03
CA LYS A 118 -8.61 -16.38 5.66
C LYS A 118 -7.83 -15.38 4.78
N TRP A 119 -8.55 -14.60 3.95
CA TRP A 119 -7.96 -13.53 3.14
C TRP A 119 -7.53 -12.33 4.00
N MET A 120 -8.27 -12.04 5.07
CA MET A 120 -7.86 -11.05 6.07
C MET A 120 -6.57 -11.49 6.78
N ILE A 121 -6.51 -12.73 7.28
CA ILE A 121 -5.30 -13.26 7.92
C ILE A 121 -4.12 -13.27 6.95
N LEU A 122 -4.33 -13.68 5.69
CA LEU A 122 -3.27 -13.59 4.68
C LEU A 122 -2.77 -12.16 4.50
N SER A 123 -3.67 -11.17 4.48
CA SER A 123 -3.28 -9.77 4.35
C SER A 123 -2.45 -9.29 5.54
N ILE A 124 -2.80 -9.71 6.76
CA ILE A 124 -1.99 -9.44 7.96
C ILE A 124 -0.61 -10.09 7.86
N VAL A 125 -0.54 -11.36 7.42
CA VAL A 125 0.74 -12.07 7.22
C VAL A 125 1.58 -11.38 6.16
N LEU A 126 0.98 -10.92 5.06
CA LEU A 126 1.69 -10.16 4.03
C LEU A 126 2.24 -8.84 4.57
N VAL A 127 1.45 -8.10 5.36
CA VAL A 127 1.93 -6.87 6.04
C VAL A 127 3.09 -7.18 6.98
N ALA A 128 3.04 -8.27 7.75
CA ALA A 128 4.19 -8.69 8.56
C ALA A 128 5.42 -9.00 7.70
N LEU A 129 5.25 -9.73 6.58
CA LEU A 129 6.32 -10.01 5.64
C LEU A 129 6.88 -8.76 4.96
N PHE A 130 6.07 -7.71 4.78
CA PHE A 130 6.53 -6.42 4.28
C PHE A 130 7.59 -5.82 5.19
N PHE A 131 7.41 -5.87 6.52
CA PHE A 131 8.41 -5.34 7.45
C PHE A 131 9.75 -6.06 7.34
N PHE A 132 9.74 -7.39 7.24
CA PHE A 132 10.97 -8.16 7.00
C PHE A 132 11.61 -7.83 5.65
N TYR A 133 10.78 -7.64 4.61
CA TYR A 133 11.24 -7.26 3.28
C TYR A 133 11.76 -5.82 3.22
N ALA A 134 11.24 -4.91 4.05
CA ALA A 134 11.62 -3.50 4.08
C ALA A 134 13.02 -3.28 4.70
N ILE A 135 13.51 -4.22 5.54
CA ILE A 135 14.84 -4.14 6.16
C ILE A 135 15.96 -3.94 5.11
N PRO A 136 16.13 -4.80 4.08
CA PRO A 136 17.17 -4.60 3.08
C PRO A 136 16.99 -3.30 2.27
N ALA A 137 15.76 -2.87 2.01
CA ALA A 137 15.49 -1.59 1.35
C ALA A 137 15.91 -0.40 2.23
N PHE A 138 15.67 -0.49 3.54
CA PHE A 138 16.11 0.50 4.51
C PHE A 138 17.63 0.54 4.63
N LEU A 139 18.28 -0.62 4.76
CA LEU A 139 19.73 -0.73 4.83
C LEU A 139 20.42 -0.18 3.58
N THR A 140 19.93 -0.53 2.38
CA THR A 140 20.48 0.01 1.13
C THR A 140 20.32 1.52 1.05
N ARG A 141 19.17 2.07 1.47
CA ARG A 141 18.99 3.53 1.55
C ARG A 141 19.98 4.18 2.53
N THR A 142 20.19 3.60 3.71
CA THR A 142 21.14 4.11 4.70
C THR A 142 22.57 4.09 4.17
N ILE A 143 22.98 3.00 3.51
CA ILE A 143 24.30 2.88 2.88
C ILE A 143 24.48 3.93 1.79
N LEU A 144 23.48 4.11 0.90
CA LEU A 144 23.54 5.14 -0.13
C LEU A 144 23.63 6.55 0.45
N THR A 145 22.87 6.81 1.52
CA THR A 145 22.90 8.10 2.23
C THR A 145 24.27 8.35 2.85
N PHE A 146 24.90 7.31 3.42
CA PHE A 146 26.27 7.38 3.91
C PHE A 146 27.28 7.61 2.78
N LEU A 147 27.10 6.99 1.61
CA LEU A 147 27.98 7.22 0.45
C LEU A 147 27.82 8.62 -0.15
N THR A 148 26.67 9.28 -0.01
CA THR A 148 26.47 10.67 -0.46
C THR A 148 27.47 11.65 0.15
N SER A 149 27.82 11.48 1.43
CA SER A 149 28.79 12.33 2.10
C SER A 149 30.19 12.21 1.47
N THR A 150 30.46 11.11 0.76
CA THR A 150 31.69 10.84 0.04
C THR A 150 31.67 11.34 -1.41
N PHE A 151 30.53 11.24 -2.13
CA PHE A 151 30.46 11.51 -3.58
C PHE A 151 30.01 12.94 -3.96
N GLN A 152 29.59 13.77 -3.01
CA GLN A 152 29.18 15.19 -3.21
C GLN A 152 28.15 15.45 -4.32
N ASN A 153 27.46 14.43 -4.83
CA ASN A 153 26.39 14.57 -5.83
C ASN A 153 25.07 14.07 -5.26
N GLU A 154 24.41 14.94 -4.49
CA GLU A 154 23.14 14.66 -3.82
C GLU A 154 22.03 14.26 -4.80
N SER A 155 22.00 14.88 -5.99
CA SER A 155 20.98 14.61 -7.00
C SER A 155 21.08 13.19 -7.55
N LEU A 156 22.29 12.71 -7.84
CA LEU A 156 22.51 11.35 -8.32
C LEU A 156 22.09 10.32 -7.26
N VAL A 157 22.50 10.54 -6.00
CA VAL A 157 22.17 9.60 -4.91
C VAL A 157 20.68 9.60 -4.60
N ALA A 158 20.02 10.76 -4.63
CA ALA A 158 18.57 10.83 -4.49
C ALA A 158 17.84 10.05 -5.60
N GLY A 159 18.28 10.20 -6.85
CA GLY A 159 17.72 9.46 -7.99
C GLY A 159 17.92 7.94 -7.90
N VAL A 160 19.13 7.50 -7.53
CA VAL A 160 19.45 6.08 -7.33
C VAL A 160 18.65 5.49 -6.16
N SER A 161 18.56 6.21 -5.04
CA SER A 161 17.79 5.79 -3.87
C SER A 161 16.31 5.64 -4.18
N ALA A 162 15.71 6.61 -4.89
CA ALA A 162 14.31 6.55 -5.31
C ALA A 162 14.04 5.38 -6.27
N THR A 163 14.95 5.15 -7.22
CA THR A 163 14.84 4.05 -8.18
C THR A 163 14.93 2.69 -7.49
N LEU A 164 15.88 2.52 -6.57
CA LEU A 164 16.02 1.29 -5.78
C LEU A 164 14.84 1.08 -4.83
N GLY A 165 14.35 2.13 -4.17
CA GLY A 165 13.15 2.04 -3.34
C GLY A 165 11.94 1.56 -4.15
N SER A 166 11.72 2.14 -5.32
CA SER A 166 10.67 1.72 -6.26
C SER A 166 10.86 0.26 -6.69
N TRP A 167 12.10 -0.14 -7.00
CA TRP A 167 12.45 -1.50 -7.37
C TRP A 167 12.07 -2.54 -6.29
N PHE A 168 12.42 -2.28 -5.04
CA PHE A 168 12.02 -3.13 -3.91
C PHE A 168 10.50 -3.23 -3.81
N VAL A 169 9.77 -2.12 -3.94
CA VAL A 169 8.29 -2.14 -3.93
C VAL A 169 7.74 -3.01 -5.06
N PHE A 170 8.26 -2.94 -6.27
CA PHE A 170 7.76 -3.75 -7.39
C PHE A 170 8.04 -5.24 -7.24
N ILE A 171 9.22 -5.61 -6.75
CA ILE A 171 9.51 -7.02 -6.43
C ILE A 171 8.55 -7.54 -5.37
N TYR A 172 8.28 -6.74 -4.33
CA TYR A 172 7.33 -7.10 -3.30
C TYR A 172 5.89 -7.23 -3.82
N LEU A 173 5.45 -6.33 -4.70
CA LEU A 173 4.15 -6.43 -5.38
C LEU A 173 4.02 -7.71 -6.22
N LEU A 174 5.08 -8.06 -6.95
CA LEU A 174 5.13 -9.30 -7.72
C LEU A 174 5.01 -10.52 -6.80
N PHE A 175 5.76 -10.53 -5.69
CA PHE A 175 5.65 -11.57 -4.65
C PHE A 175 4.21 -11.68 -4.13
N ILE A 176 3.58 -10.55 -3.76
CA ILE A 176 2.19 -10.52 -3.30
C ILE A 176 1.23 -11.13 -4.34
N PHE A 177 1.39 -10.80 -5.63
CA PHE A 177 0.53 -11.32 -6.68
C PHE A 177 0.66 -12.84 -6.84
N VAL A 178 1.88 -13.38 -6.77
CA VAL A 178 2.09 -14.84 -6.78
C VAL A 178 1.46 -15.48 -5.53
N VAL A 179 1.61 -14.87 -4.35
CA VAL A 179 0.99 -15.35 -3.12
C VAL A 179 -0.53 -15.39 -3.24
N PHE A 180 -1.17 -14.31 -3.70
CA PHE A 180 -2.62 -14.29 -3.86
C PHE A 180 -3.13 -15.29 -4.90
N HIS A 181 -2.40 -15.44 -6.02
CA HIS A 181 -2.71 -16.45 -7.03
C HIS A 181 -2.70 -17.87 -6.43
N GLU A 182 -1.62 -18.25 -5.74
CA GLU A 182 -1.50 -19.56 -5.10
C GLU A 182 -2.53 -19.73 -3.97
N PHE A 183 -2.82 -18.66 -3.23
CA PHE A 183 -3.77 -18.69 -2.14
C PHE A 183 -5.20 -18.91 -2.62
N ALA A 184 -5.58 -18.29 -3.74
CA ALA A 184 -6.88 -18.47 -4.34
C ALA A 184 -7.18 -19.96 -4.59
N LYS A 185 -6.17 -20.71 -5.05
CA LYS A 185 -6.25 -22.14 -5.33
C LYS A 185 -6.21 -23.02 -4.06
N LYS A 186 -5.31 -22.74 -3.11
CA LYS A 186 -5.04 -23.65 -1.97
C LYS A 186 -5.79 -23.31 -0.68
N GLN A 187 -6.11 -22.04 -0.44
CA GLN A 187 -6.80 -21.54 0.77
C GLN A 187 -6.12 -21.97 2.10
N ARG A 188 -4.80 -22.18 2.06
CA ARG A 188 -3.94 -22.55 3.20
C ARG A 188 -2.68 -21.69 3.17
N ILE A 189 -2.52 -20.83 4.18
CA ILE A 189 -1.49 -19.76 4.19
C ILE A 189 -0.07 -20.34 4.09
N PHE A 190 0.32 -21.24 4.98
CA PHE A 190 1.68 -21.81 4.99
C PHE A 190 2.00 -22.60 3.73
N ALA A 191 1.07 -23.44 3.27
CA ALA A 191 1.23 -24.16 2.00
C ALA A 191 1.40 -23.19 0.83
N THR A 192 0.65 -22.08 0.82
CA THR A 192 0.77 -21.05 -0.23
C THR A 192 2.16 -20.43 -0.24
N LEU A 193 2.70 -20.02 0.91
CA LEU A 193 4.02 -19.39 0.99
C LEU A 193 5.15 -20.32 0.51
N MET A 194 5.10 -21.61 0.88
CA MET A 194 6.04 -22.61 0.39
C MET A 194 5.86 -22.86 -1.14
N ASN A 195 4.59 -22.87 -1.59
CA ASN A 195 4.13 -22.71 -2.97
C ASN A 195 4.94 -21.69 -3.76
N VAL A 196 4.92 -20.46 -3.26
CA VAL A 196 5.45 -19.28 -3.95
C VAL A 196 6.95 -19.43 -4.22
N TYR A 197 7.72 -19.91 -3.25
CA TYR A 197 9.16 -20.14 -3.44
C TYR A 197 9.43 -21.16 -4.57
N LYS A 198 8.69 -22.28 -4.57
CA LYS A 198 8.80 -23.29 -5.63
C LYS A 198 8.45 -22.70 -6.99
N THR A 199 7.37 -21.91 -7.07
CA THR A 199 6.94 -21.24 -8.30
C THR A 199 7.99 -20.28 -8.84
N PHE A 200 8.60 -19.45 -7.98
CA PHE A 200 9.70 -18.55 -8.39
C PHE A 200 10.92 -19.31 -8.90
N SER A 201 11.30 -20.41 -8.23
CA SER A 201 12.43 -21.23 -8.64
C SER A 201 12.20 -21.90 -10.00
N GLN A 202 11.00 -22.45 -10.21
CA GLN A 202 10.63 -23.14 -11.45
C GLN A 202 10.50 -22.20 -12.66
N ARG A 203 9.96 -20.99 -12.46
CA ARG A 203 9.72 -19.99 -13.53
C ARG A 203 10.68 -18.80 -13.47
N LYS A 204 11.93 -19.03 -13.04
CA LYS A 204 12.94 -17.97 -12.83
C LYS A 204 13.21 -17.16 -14.10
N ARG A 205 13.12 -17.77 -15.28
CA ARG A 205 13.39 -17.10 -16.56
C ARG A 205 12.25 -16.15 -16.95
N GLU A 206 11.01 -16.56 -16.76
CA GLU A 206 9.84 -15.73 -17.01
C GLU A 206 9.76 -14.57 -16.04
N PHE A 207 9.99 -14.82 -14.75
CA PHE A 207 10.07 -13.76 -13.74
C PHE A 207 11.26 -12.82 -13.99
N GLY A 208 12.41 -13.33 -14.43
CA GLY A 208 13.55 -12.50 -14.84
C GLY A 208 13.18 -11.54 -15.96
N LYS A 209 12.48 -12.02 -17.00
CA LYS A 209 11.98 -11.14 -18.09
C LYS A 209 11.02 -10.09 -17.56
N LEU A 210 10.08 -10.47 -16.69
CA LEU A 210 9.15 -9.53 -16.07
C LEU A 210 9.89 -8.45 -15.28
N ILE A 211 10.87 -8.84 -14.47
CA ILE A 211 11.75 -7.96 -13.71
C ILE A 211 12.45 -6.93 -14.62
N PHE A 212 12.97 -7.35 -15.78
CA PHE A 212 13.54 -6.42 -16.77
C PHE A 212 12.51 -5.44 -17.35
N VAL A 213 11.29 -5.92 -17.67
CA VAL A 213 10.21 -5.05 -18.14
C VAL A 213 9.80 -4.05 -17.06
N LEU A 214 9.75 -4.47 -15.79
CA LEU A 214 9.48 -3.59 -14.66
C LEU A 214 10.54 -2.50 -14.54
N LEU A 215 11.82 -2.84 -14.69
CA LEU A 215 12.91 -1.85 -14.68
C LEU A 215 12.72 -0.80 -15.78
N GLY A 216 12.43 -1.24 -17.01
CA GLY A 216 12.15 -0.35 -18.13
C GLY A 216 10.93 0.54 -17.88
N ALA A 217 9.87 -0.01 -17.29
CA ALA A 217 8.68 0.74 -16.93
C ALA A 217 8.95 1.81 -15.86
N ILE A 218 9.77 1.52 -14.85
CA ILE A 218 10.17 2.49 -13.81
C ILE A 218 10.89 3.68 -14.44
N VAL A 219 11.87 3.40 -15.31
CA VAL A 219 12.63 4.44 -16.00
C VAL A 219 11.73 5.27 -16.90
N ALA A 220 10.85 4.62 -17.66
CA ALA A 220 9.90 5.31 -18.54
C ALA A 220 8.91 6.19 -17.74
N VAL A 221 8.31 5.67 -16.67
CA VAL A 221 7.40 6.43 -15.81
C VAL A 221 8.14 7.59 -15.14
N GLY A 222 9.37 7.37 -14.66
CA GLY A 222 10.21 8.43 -14.09
C GLY A 222 10.47 9.57 -15.09
N PHE A 223 10.79 9.22 -16.34
CA PHE A 223 10.98 10.19 -17.42
C PHE A 223 9.69 10.95 -17.75
N ILE A 224 8.56 10.25 -17.88
CA ILE A 224 7.27 10.89 -18.16
C ILE A 224 6.88 11.82 -17.00
N SER A 225 7.04 11.39 -15.75
CA SER A 225 6.79 12.24 -14.57
C SER A 225 7.68 13.48 -14.55
N PHE A 226 8.96 13.37 -14.93
CA PHE A 226 9.85 14.53 -15.09
C PHE A 226 9.32 15.53 -16.12
N VAL A 227 8.79 15.04 -17.26
CA VAL A 227 8.17 15.92 -18.27
C VAL A 227 6.87 16.52 -17.76
N VAL A 228 5.97 15.72 -17.18
CA VAL A 228 4.65 16.15 -16.71
C VAL A 228 4.74 17.19 -15.59
N THR A 229 5.71 17.06 -14.68
CA THR A 229 5.95 18.07 -13.63
C THR A 229 6.33 19.44 -14.18
N LYS A 230 6.75 19.56 -15.45
CA LYS A 230 6.96 20.86 -16.11
C LYS A 230 5.66 21.51 -16.59
N PHE A 231 4.58 20.75 -16.72
CA PHE A 231 3.30 21.22 -17.26
C PHE A 231 2.17 21.27 -16.21
N ILE A 232 2.22 20.39 -15.20
CA ILE A 232 1.24 20.34 -14.12
C ILE A 232 1.83 20.99 -12.88
N PHE A 233 1.41 22.22 -12.60
CA PHE A 233 1.94 23.02 -11.49
C PHE A 233 1.24 22.76 -10.14
N HIS A 234 0.04 22.17 -10.14
CA HIS A 234 -0.71 21.93 -8.90
C HIS A 234 -0.41 20.55 -8.30
N PRO A 235 0.07 20.47 -7.03
CA PRO A 235 0.42 19.21 -6.37
C PRO A 235 -0.71 18.17 -6.36
N THR A 236 -1.96 18.62 -6.21
CA THR A 236 -3.13 17.73 -6.20
C THR A 236 -3.34 17.01 -7.53
N TYR A 237 -3.22 17.71 -8.66
CA TYR A 237 -3.36 17.08 -9.98
C TYR A 237 -2.22 16.10 -10.25
N LEU A 238 -1.02 16.44 -9.79
CA LEU A 238 0.13 15.55 -9.86
C LEU A 238 -0.09 14.26 -9.03
N MET A 239 -0.69 14.35 -7.85
CA MET A 239 -1.04 13.19 -7.03
C MET A 239 -2.09 12.30 -7.70
N ILE A 240 -3.13 12.89 -8.30
CA ILE A 240 -4.17 12.16 -9.04
C ILE A 240 -3.54 11.42 -10.23
N TYR A 241 -2.69 12.11 -10.99
CA TYR A 241 -1.96 11.53 -12.12
C TYR A 241 -1.11 10.33 -11.71
N HIS A 242 -0.28 10.46 -10.66
CA HIS A 242 0.55 9.35 -10.19
C HIS A 242 -0.29 8.17 -9.70
N THR A 243 -1.41 8.44 -9.02
CA THR A 243 -2.33 7.41 -8.54
C THR A 243 -2.98 6.66 -9.71
N ALA A 244 -3.42 7.38 -10.75
CA ALA A 244 -4.01 6.79 -11.94
C ALA A 244 -3.00 5.87 -12.66
N ILE A 245 -1.77 6.35 -12.89
CA ILE A 245 -0.71 5.53 -13.51
C ILE A 245 -0.39 4.30 -12.67
N PHE A 246 -0.26 4.47 -11.35
CA PHE A 246 0.02 3.37 -10.44
C PHE A 246 -1.07 2.29 -10.51
N LEU A 247 -2.35 2.69 -10.57
CA LEU A 247 -3.47 1.75 -10.69
C LEU A 247 -3.51 1.02 -12.03
N LEU A 248 -3.28 1.74 -13.13
CA LEU A 248 -3.19 1.15 -14.47
C LEU A 248 -2.06 0.11 -14.52
N PHE A 249 -0.91 0.48 -13.97
CA PHE A 249 0.27 -0.38 -13.86
C PHE A 249 0.01 -1.60 -12.98
N LEU A 250 -0.61 -1.44 -11.81
CA LEU A 250 -0.96 -2.55 -10.92
C LEU A 250 -1.87 -3.57 -11.61
N SER A 251 -2.87 -3.10 -12.34
CA SER A 251 -3.79 -3.97 -13.08
C SER A 251 -3.05 -4.74 -14.18
N TRP A 252 -2.18 -4.07 -14.94
CA TRP A 252 -1.34 -4.71 -15.95
C TRP A 252 -0.40 -5.76 -15.35
N LEU A 253 0.36 -5.39 -14.31
CA LEU A 253 1.32 -6.29 -13.66
C LEU A 253 0.63 -7.54 -13.10
N ARG A 254 -0.57 -7.39 -12.53
CA ARG A 254 -1.38 -8.50 -12.03
C ARG A 254 -1.73 -9.49 -13.13
N LEU A 255 -2.26 -8.99 -14.25
CA LEU A 255 -2.63 -9.87 -15.37
C LEU A 255 -1.42 -10.51 -16.02
N TYR A 256 -0.33 -9.76 -16.18
CA TYR A 256 0.91 -10.33 -16.68
C TYR A 256 1.39 -11.47 -15.77
N THR A 257 1.33 -11.27 -14.44
CA THR A 257 1.67 -12.30 -13.47
C THR A 257 0.78 -13.53 -13.61
N VAL A 258 -0.54 -13.37 -13.79
CA VAL A 258 -1.45 -14.49 -14.05
C VAL A 258 -1.05 -15.25 -15.32
N LYS A 259 -0.78 -14.55 -16.42
CA LYS A 259 -0.34 -15.17 -17.68
C LYS A 259 1.00 -15.92 -17.55
N VAL A 260 1.90 -15.44 -16.70
CA VAL A 260 3.17 -16.12 -16.39
C VAL A 260 2.97 -17.37 -15.54
N LEU A 261 1.89 -17.44 -14.76
CA LEU A 261 1.60 -18.54 -13.85
C LEU A 261 0.70 -19.62 -14.44
N GLU A 262 -0.09 -19.28 -15.46
CA GLU A 262 -0.79 -20.23 -16.35
C GLU A 262 0.22 -21.03 -17.21
#